data_AF-A0A2R6KZT7-F1
#
_entry.id   AF-A0A2R6KZT7-F1
#
_cell.length_a   1.000
_cell.length_b   1.000
_cell.length_c   1.000
_cell.angle_alpha   90.00
_cell.angle_beta   90.00
_cell.angle_gamma   90.00
#
_symmetry.space_group_name_H-M   'P 1'
#
loop_
_entity.id
_entity.type
_entity.pdbx_description
1 polymer ?
#
loop_
_entity_poly.entity_id
_entity_poly.type
_entity_poly.pdbx_seq_one_letter_code
_entity_poly.pdbx_strand_id
1 'polypeptide(L)'
;MPYPDEESIAVAFTTQSHHPGSFAVPSDAWIRGEPNRQSHVLPWTVATLKDDLHVAGTQGAVTEEFAGRVTTATVSYLNGTQPPETA
;
A
#
# COMPACT_ATOMS: atom_id res chain seq x y z
N MET A 1 -4.28 24.50 -16.49
CA MET A 1 -4.52 24.68 -15.04
C MET A 1 -3.18 24.58 -14.33
N PRO A 2 -2.95 25.26 -13.18
CA PRO A 2 -1.63 25.34 -12.55
C PRO A 2 -1.19 24.08 -11.78
N TYR A 3 -2.05 23.07 -11.68
CA TYR A 3 -1.73 21.76 -11.11
C TYR A 3 -2.08 20.71 -12.17
N PRO A 4 -1.09 20.03 -12.78
CA PRO A 4 -1.37 18.87 -13.61
C PRO A 4 -1.95 17.76 -12.71
N ASP A 5 -2.86 16.95 -13.25
CA ASP A 5 -3.52 15.83 -12.57
C ASP A 5 -2.55 14.64 -12.33
N GLU A 6 -1.39 14.91 -11.70
CA GLU A 6 -0.23 14.01 -11.55
C GLU A 6 0.08 13.70 -10.07
N GLU A 7 -0.97 13.60 -9.25
CA GLU A 7 -0.85 13.17 -7.85
C GLU A 7 -1.52 11.82 -7.64
N SER A 8 -0.86 11.00 -6.83
CA SER A 8 -1.29 9.65 -6.48
C SER A 8 -1.43 9.50 -4.95
N ILE A 9 -2.41 8.73 -4.51
CA ILE A 9 -2.47 8.25 -3.12
C ILE A 9 -1.70 6.94 -3.03
N ALA A 10 -0.70 6.87 -2.17
CA ALA A 10 0.13 5.69 -1.99
C ALA A 10 0.06 5.14 -0.56
N VAL A 11 0.28 3.83 -0.43
CA VAL A 11 0.40 3.10 0.84
C VAL A 11 1.71 2.30 0.79
N ALA A 12 2.48 2.29 1.88
CA ALA A 12 3.81 1.67 1.87
C ALA A 12 3.74 0.14 1.92
N PHE A 13 4.66 -0.47 1.18
CA PHE A 13 5.07 -1.86 1.36
C PHE A 13 6.33 -1.90 2.23
N THR A 14 6.47 -2.93 3.04
CA THR A 14 7.65 -3.19 3.87
C THR A 14 8.00 -4.67 3.88
N THR A 15 9.26 -4.99 4.14
CA THR A 15 9.71 -6.37 4.39
C THR A 15 9.69 -6.75 5.87
N GLN A 16 9.13 -5.88 6.73
CA GLN A 16 9.04 -6.07 8.18
C GLN A 16 7.61 -6.48 8.56
N SER A 17 7.46 -7.58 9.31
CA SER A 17 6.17 -8.20 9.62
C SER A 17 5.58 -7.82 10.98
N HIS A 18 6.33 -7.11 11.83
CA HIS A 18 5.99 -6.92 13.24
C HIS A 18 5.10 -5.72 13.52
N HIS A 19 4.57 -5.06 12.50
CA HIS A 19 3.68 -3.92 12.68
C HIS A 19 2.23 -4.39 12.87
N PRO A 20 1.57 -4.11 14.01
CA PRO A 20 0.17 -4.48 14.23
C PRO A 20 -0.74 -3.92 13.14
N GLY A 21 -1.69 -4.72 12.65
CA GLY A 21 -2.58 -4.33 11.55
C GLY A 21 -1.93 -4.37 10.15
N SER A 22 -0.64 -4.70 10.03
CA SER A 22 -0.05 -5.04 8.74
C SER A 22 -0.53 -6.40 8.25
N PHE A 23 -0.51 -6.62 6.94
CA PHE A 23 -0.81 -7.93 6.37
C PHE A 23 0.10 -8.25 5.19
N ALA A 24 0.37 -9.55 5.01
CA ALA A 24 1.23 -10.05 3.94
C ALA A 24 0.60 -9.83 2.55
N VAL A 25 1.44 -9.47 1.59
CA VAL A 25 1.12 -9.46 0.16
C VAL A 25 1.28 -10.89 -0.37
N PRO A 26 0.20 -11.62 -0.69
CA PRO A 26 0.33 -13.01 -1.14
C PRO A 26 0.95 -13.06 -2.54
N SER A 27 1.63 -14.16 -2.88
CA SER A 27 2.36 -14.28 -4.15
C SER A 27 1.46 -14.15 -5.38
N ASP A 28 0.21 -14.63 -5.29
CA ASP A 28 -0.79 -14.53 -6.36
C ASP A 28 -1.37 -13.11 -6.55
N ALA A 29 -1.08 -12.17 -5.65
CA ALA A 29 -1.42 -10.76 -5.83
C ALA A 29 -0.50 -10.05 -6.82
N TRP A 30 0.66 -10.61 -7.17
CA TRP A 30 1.60 -9.95 -8.08
C TRP A 30 1.28 -10.25 -9.54
N ILE A 31 1.13 -9.20 -10.35
CA ILE A 31 1.12 -9.30 -11.81
C ILE A 31 2.57 -9.31 -12.34
N ARG A 32 3.43 -8.48 -11.73
CA ARG A 32 4.87 -8.41 -12.04
C ARG A 32 5.64 -7.78 -10.88
N GLY A 33 6.93 -8.11 -10.79
CA GLY A 33 7.84 -7.47 -9.84
C GLY A 33 7.71 -7.98 -8.41
N GLU A 34 7.26 -9.23 -8.22
CA GLU A 34 7.30 -9.88 -6.91
C GLU A 34 8.75 -9.89 -6.37
N PRO A 35 9.00 -9.34 -5.17
CA PRO A 35 10.32 -9.36 -4.58
C PRO A 35 10.68 -10.75 -4.03
N ASN A 36 11.97 -11.07 -3.98
CA ASN A 36 12.50 -12.31 -3.38
C ASN A 36 12.26 -12.44 -1.86
N ARG A 37 11.62 -11.45 -1.24
CA ARG A 37 11.32 -11.40 0.19
C ARG A 37 9.86 -11.01 0.38
N GLN A 38 9.18 -11.71 1.28
CA GLN A 38 7.78 -11.46 1.64
C GLN A 38 7.56 -9.96 1.94
N SER A 39 6.59 -9.37 1.24
CA SER A 39 6.15 -8.00 1.46
C SER A 39 4.93 -7.96 2.38
N HIS A 40 4.79 -6.87 3.11
CA HIS A 40 3.65 -6.54 3.96
C HIS A 40 3.17 -5.13 3.62
N VAL A 41 1.86 -4.90 3.72
CA VAL A 41 1.23 -3.59 3.56
C VAL A 41 1.02 -2.95 4.93
N LEU A 42 1.27 -1.65 5.04
CA LEU A 42 0.99 -0.83 6.23
C LEU A 42 -0.13 0.18 5.93
N PRO A 43 -1.42 -0.17 6.13
CA PRO A 43 -2.55 0.66 5.67
C PRO A 43 -2.56 2.12 6.14
N TRP A 44 -1.95 2.41 7.30
CA TRP A 44 -1.86 3.74 7.90
C TRP A 44 -0.74 4.63 7.34
N THR A 45 0.13 4.10 6.50
CA THR A 45 1.22 4.86 5.86
C THR A 45 0.76 5.62 4.61
N VAL A 46 -0.51 6.00 4.56
CA VAL A 46 -1.13 6.65 3.41
C VAL A 46 -0.58 8.06 3.22
N ALA A 47 -0.18 8.39 1.99
CA ALA A 47 0.34 9.71 1.64
C ALA A 47 -0.06 10.12 0.22
N THR A 48 -0.16 11.44 0.00
CA THR A 48 -0.24 12.03 -1.34
C THR A 48 1.18 12.17 -1.91
N LEU A 49 1.43 11.58 -3.06
CA LEU A 49 2.69 11.65 -3.79
C LEU A 49 2.48 12.38 -5.10
N LYS A 50 3.35 13.36 -5.37
CA LYS A 50 3.55 13.92 -6.72
C LYS A 50 4.44 13.00 -7.54
N ASP A 51 4.01 12.69 -8.76
CA ASP A 51 4.70 11.73 -9.63
C ASP A 51 6.13 12.18 -9.95
N ASP A 52 6.32 13.44 -10.35
CA ASP A 52 7.63 13.99 -10.75
C ASP A 52 8.63 14.19 -9.60
N LEU A 53 8.13 14.36 -8.37
CA LEU A 53 8.94 14.65 -7.20
C LEU A 53 9.24 13.41 -6.35
N HIS A 54 8.29 12.49 -6.22
CA HIS A 54 8.39 11.38 -5.25
C HIS A 54 8.52 10.00 -5.91
N VAL A 55 8.10 9.84 -7.18
CA VAL A 55 8.11 8.53 -7.84
C VAL A 55 9.38 8.39 -8.67
N ALA A 56 10.37 7.67 -8.14
CA ALA A 56 11.62 7.39 -8.85
C ALA A 56 11.46 6.36 -10.00
N GLY A 57 10.39 5.57 -10.00
CA GLY A 57 10.09 4.60 -11.05
C GLY A 57 9.16 3.47 -10.60
N THR A 58 8.56 2.78 -11.57
CA THR A 58 7.60 1.69 -11.32
C THR A 58 8.31 0.34 -11.16
N GLN A 59 8.24 -0.25 -9.96
CA GLN A 59 8.91 -1.52 -9.65
C GLN A 59 8.08 -2.77 -9.99
N GLY A 60 6.75 -2.67 -10.04
CA GLY A 60 5.89 -3.82 -10.22
C GLY A 60 4.43 -3.44 -10.46
N ALA A 61 3.55 -4.43 -10.39
CA ALA A 61 2.10 -4.24 -10.36
C ALA A 61 1.44 -5.38 -9.58
N VAL A 62 0.36 -5.05 -8.88
CA VAL A 62 -0.50 -6.01 -8.15
C VAL A 62 -1.87 -6.10 -8.80
N THR A 63 -2.63 -7.14 -8.48
CA THR A 63 -4.01 -7.31 -8.94
C THR A 63 -4.93 -6.22 -8.40
N GLU A 64 -6.00 -5.91 -9.14
CA GLU A 64 -7.04 -4.98 -8.70
C GLU A 64 -7.72 -5.47 -7.41
N GLU A 65 -7.92 -6.78 -7.29
CA GLU A 65 -8.46 -7.41 -6.07
C GLU A 65 -7.60 -7.09 -4.86
N PHE A 66 -6.28 -7.26 -4.98
CA PHE A 66 -5.37 -6.96 -3.88
C PHE A 66 -5.33 -5.46 -3.59
N ALA A 67 -5.30 -4.61 -4.62
CA ALA A 67 -5.39 -3.16 -4.44
C ALA A 67 -6.68 -2.76 -3.68
N GLY A 68 -7.83 -3.35 -4.02
CA GLY A 68 -9.10 -3.11 -3.34
C GLY A 68 -9.10 -3.54 -1.87
N ARG A 69 -8.40 -4.63 -1.53
CA ARG A 69 -8.16 -5.03 -0.14
C ARG A 69 -7.34 -3.98 0.61
N VAL A 70 -6.27 -3.46 0.00
CA VAL A 70 -5.45 -2.38 0.57
C VAL A 70 -6.30 -1.13 0.81
N THR A 71 -7.09 -0.72 -0.18
CA THR A 71 -8.02 0.42 -0.05
C THR A 71 -8.99 0.23 1.11
N THR A 72 -9.60 -0.94 1.23
CA THR A 72 -10.55 -1.26 2.31
C THR A 72 -9.88 -1.15 3.69
N ALA A 73 -8.65 -1.67 3.81
CA ALA A 73 -7.89 -1.59 5.06
C ALA A 73 -7.50 -0.14 5.41
N THR A 74 -7.05 0.64 4.43
CA THR A 74 -6.71 2.07 4.64
C THR A 74 -7.94 2.90 5.02
N VAL A 75 -9.09 2.68 4.38
CA VAL A 75 -10.35 3.34 4.76
C VAL A 75 -10.77 2.96 6.18
N SER A 76 -10.62 1.68 6.56
CA SER A 76 -10.93 1.22 7.91
C SER A 76 -10.04 1.88 8.97
N TYR A 77 -8.75 2.05 8.66
CA TYR A 77 -7.82 2.81 9.51
C TYR A 77 -8.26 4.28 9.64
N LEU A 78 -8.57 4.95 8.53
CA LEU A 78 -9.00 6.37 8.53
C LEU A 78 -10.31 6.59 9.30
N ASN A 79 -11.22 5.61 9.28
CA ASN A 79 -12.48 5.66 10.01
C ASN A 79 -12.34 5.24 11.49
N GLY A 80 -11.15 4.82 11.94
CA GLY A 80 -10.94 4.31 13.29
C GLY A 80 -11.63 2.98 13.57
N THR A 81 -11.99 2.21 12.53
CA THR A 81 -12.71 0.93 12.63
C THR A 81 -11.80 -0.28 12.48
N GLN A 82 -10.49 -0.12 12.69
CA GLN A 82 -9.54 -1.23 12.65
C GLN A 82 -9.77 -2.14 13.87
N PRO A 83 -9.67 -3.49 13.72
CA PRO A 83 -9.69 -4.39 14.87
C PRO A 83 -8.63 -3.97 15.89
N PRO A 84 -8.91 -4.13 17.21
CA PRO A 84 -7.95 -3.77 18.25
C PRO A 84 -6.60 -4.45 18.04
N GLU A 85 -5.51 -3.74 18.33
CA GLU A 85 -4.16 -4.30 18.30
C GLU A 85 -4.08 -5.49 19.27
N THR A 86 -3.78 -6.68 18.76
CA THR A 86 -3.43 -7.81 19.62
C THR A 86 -2.00 -7.58 20.13
N ALA A 87 -1.89 -7.28 21.43
CA ALA A 87 -0.62 -7.15 22.16
C ALA A 87 0.09 -8.50 22.34
#